data_AF-A0A2U2X2D2-F1
#
_entry.id   AF-A0A2U2X2D2-F1
#
_cell.length_a   1.000
_cell.length_b   1.000
_cell.length_c   1.000
_cell.angle_alpha   90.00
_cell.angle_beta   90.00
_cell.angle_gamma   90.00
#
_symmetry.space_group_name_H-M   'P 1'
#
loop_
_entity.id
_entity.type
_entity.pdbx_description
1 polymer ?
#
loop_
_entity_poly.entity_id
_entity_poly.type
_entity_poly.pdbx_seq_one_letter_code
_entity_poly.pdbx_strand_id
1 'polypeptide(L)'
;MKDQIISDYIKMISKYSSLIISEANNSWKGIDFSKTEPQIIKDYLLSAGKGVDYLNHKISSVIHTQTRYEVKFASVYCHQKPRIVRTNNSITKCLGSTPSCELGDLMTIFVLLDKNKKIVHSTAKITQAKKKDILDSESQKCLYESDLDFEMPQNIVNESTNPDKLRILPNFNSNRNNALSYLILNNGFPLNKEIPNSSNLSYSWSHHLNLMMEFKTGLSFVAPTNKADNGWNCIINDLINIGAVKIKSSTKRGSGLEHFINAFNYYYTLHDKNITN
;
A
#
# COMPACT_ATOMS: atom_id res chain seq x y z
N MET A 1 -1.12 12.83 23.56
CA MET A 1 -2.43 12.15 23.37
C MET A 1 -2.39 11.18 22.18
N LYS A 2 -1.95 11.62 20.98
CA LYS A 2 -1.82 10.75 19.80
C LYS A 2 -0.87 9.55 20.01
N ASP A 3 0.28 9.78 20.64
CA ASP A 3 1.27 8.71 20.89
C ASP A 3 0.77 7.65 21.88
N GLN A 4 -0.02 8.06 22.88
CA GLN A 4 -0.66 7.12 23.81
C GLN A 4 -1.69 6.25 23.08
N ILE A 5 -2.51 6.84 22.21
CA ILE A 5 -3.48 6.09 21.39
C ILE A 5 -2.77 5.06 20.51
N ILE A 6 -1.66 5.44 19.88
CA ILE A 6 -0.84 4.54 19.06
C ILE A 6 -0.24 3.42 19.91
N SER A 7 0.35 3.74 21.07
CA SER A 7 0.93 2.74 21.97
C SER A 7 -0.12 1.74 22.49
N ASP A 8 -1.28 2.23 22.91
CA ASP A 8 -2.40 1.40 23.37
C ASP A 8 -2.93 0.50 22.25
N TYR A 9 -3.04 1.06 21.04
CA TYR A 9 -3.43 0.32 19.85
C TYR A 9 -2.42 -0.79 19.52
N ILE A 10 -1.11 -0.52 19.54
CA ILE A 10 -0.07 -1.53 19.28
C ILE A 10 -0.16 -2.67 20.30
N LYS A 11 -0.26 -2.35 21.60
CA LYS A 11 -0.40 -3.36 22.66
C LYS A 11 -1.67 -4.20 22.50
N MET A 12 -2.75 -3.60 22.00
CA MET A 12 -3.99 -4.29 21.72
C MET A 12 -3.84 -5.19 20.49
N ILE A 13 -3.36 -4.66 19.37
CA ILE A 13 -3.36 -5.38 18.10
C ILE A 13 -2.40 -6.56 18.10
N SER A 14 -1.30 -6.49 18.85
CA SER A 14 -0.40 -7.64 19.04
C SER A 14 -1.09 -8.85 19.68
N LYS A 15 -2.19 -8.67 20.44
CA LYS A 15 -2.99 -9.79 20.98
C LYS A 15 -3.75 -10.54 19.89
N TYR A 16 -3.98 -9.90 18.74
CA TYR A 16 -4.66 -10.48 17.58
C TYR A 16 -3.68 -11.06 16.55
N SER A 17 -2.37 -11.11 16.85
CA SER A 17 -1.34 -11.53 15.89
C SER A 17 -1.63 -12.91 15.26
N SER A 18 -2.04 -13.91 16.04
CA SER A 18 -2.40 -15.23 15.51
C SER A 18 -3.59 -15.19 14.53
N LEU A 19 -4.63 -14.40 14.85
CA LEU A 19 -5.77 -14.20 13.97
C LEU A 19 -5.34 -13.50 12.68
N ILE A 20 -4.58 -12.40 12.79
CA ILE A 20 -4.11 -11.62 11.65
C ILE A 20 -3.28 -12.50 10.72
N ILE A 21 -2.35 -13.29 11.26
CA ILE A 21 -1.50 -14.18 10.46
C ILE A 21 -2.34 -15.25 9.75
N SER A 22 -3.27 -15.89 10.46
CA SER A 22 -4.17 -16.91 9.89
C SER A 22 -5.01 -16.33 8.74
N GLU A 23 -5.72 -15.24 8.99
CA GLU A 23 -6.65 -14.66 8.03
C GLU A 23 -5.92 -13.98 6.86
N ALA A 24 -4.73 -13.44 7.10
CA ALA A 24 -3.87 -12.95 6.03
C ALA A 24 -3.40 -14.06 5.08
N ASN A 25 -3.05 -15.25 5.61
CA ASN A 25 -2.77 -16.40 4.76
C ASN A 25 -4.03 -16.85 3.99
N ASN A 26 -5.18 -16.90 4.67
CA ASN A 26 -6.44 -17.29 4.04
C ASN A 26 -6.89 -16.32 2.94
N SER A 27 -6.50 -15.04 3.01
CA SER A 27 -6.84 -14.04 1.99
C SER A 27 -6.31 -14.41 0.58
N TRP A 28 -5.29 -15.27 0.48
CA TRP A 28 -4.78 -15.74 -0.82
C TRP A 28 -5.48 -17.00 -1.34
N LYS A 29 -6.36 -17.63 -0.56
CA LYS A 29 -7.08 -18.84 -1.00
C LYS A 29 -8.00 -18.51 -2.17
N GLY A 30 -8.00 -19.39 -3.17
CA GLY A 30 -8.82 -19.23 -4.38
C GLY A 30 -8.29 -18.20 -5.39
N ILE A 31 -7.06 -17.71 -5.21
CA ILE A 31 -6.32 -16.97 -6.23
C ILE A 31 -5.51 -17.95 -7.05
N ASP A 32 -5.60 -17.82 -8.37
CA ASP A 32 -4.91 -18.70 -9.31
C ASP A 32 -3.49 -18.19 -9.59
N PHE A 33 -2.51 -18.83 -8.94
CA PHE A 33 -1.09 -18.52 -9.08
C PHE A 33 -0.48 -18.99 -10.40
N SER A 34 -1.21 -19.66 -11.29
CA SER A 34 -0.70 -19.99 -12.64
C SER A 34 -0.69 -18.76 -13.56
N LYS A 35 -1.55 -17.77 -13.29
CA LYS A 35 -1.70 -16.52 -14.06
C LYS A 35 -0.47 -15.61 -14.02
N THR A 36 -0.49 -14.55 -14.84
CA THR A 36 0.57 -13.53 -14.83
C THR A 36 0.56 -12.70 -13.55
N GLU A 37 1.69 -12.10 -13.16
CA GLU A 37 1.79 -11.22 -11.96
C GLU A 37 0.66 -10.18 -11.92
N PRO A 38 0.39 -9.45 -13.01
CA PRO A 38 -0.63 -8.41 -12.99
C PRO A 38 -2.04 -8.98 -12.77
N GLN A 39 -2.33 -10.18 -13.29
CA GLN A 39 -3.60 -10.86 -13.10
C GLN A 39 -3.77 -11.38 -11.67
N ILE A 40 -2.72 -11.95 -11.07
CA ILE A 40 -2.72 -12.42 -9.68
C ILE A 40 -2.99 -11.25 -8.74
N ILE A 41 -2.24 -10.15 -8.89
CA ILE A 41 -2.43 -8.95 -8.07
C ILE A 41 -3.84 -8.42 -8.25
N LYS A 42 -4.30 -8.21 -9.49
CA LYS A 42 -5.66 -7.72 -9.76
C LYS A 42 -6.74 -8.59 -9.09
N ASP A 43 -6.58 -9.91 -9.09
CA ASP A 43 -7.50 -10.84 -8.43
C ASP A 43 -7.48 -10.66 -6.90
N TYR A 44 -6.30 -10.46 -6.29
CA TYR A 44 -6.16 -10.15 -4.86
C TYR A 44 -6.84 -8.83 -4.46
N LEU A 45 -6.81 -7.81 -5.33
CA LEU A 45 -7.33 -6.48 -4.98
C LEU A 45 -8.82 -6.31 -5.23
N LEU A 46 -9.36 -6.97 -6.26
CA LEU A 46 -10.69 -6.61 -6.80
C LEU A 46 -11.74 -7.69 -6.63
N SER A 47 -11.37 -8.92 -6.31
CA SER A 47 -12.34 -10.01 -6.27
C SER A 47 -12.99 -10.16 -4.90
N ALA A 48 -14.31 -10.33 -4.90
CA ALA A 48 -15.09 -10.57 -3.69
C ALA A 48 -14.71 -11.90 -3.03
N GLY A 49 -14.73 -11.93 -1.69
CA GLY A 49 -14.47 -13.11 -0.88
C GLY A 49 -13.01 -13.56 -0.81
N LYS A 50 -12.08 -12.82 -1.43
CA LYS A 50 -10.63 -13.07 -1.37
C LYS A 50 -9.86 -11.76 -1.21
N GLY A 51 -8.56 -11.88 -0.97
CA GLY A 51 -7.62 -10.79 -0.80
C GLY A 51 -8.11 -9.66 0.09
N VAL A 52 -8.10 -8.43 -0.41
CA VAL A 52 -8.45 -7.24 0.38
C VAL A 52 -9.89 -7.26 0.90
N ASP A 53 -10.84 -7.75 0.09
CA ASP A 53 -12.24 -7.89 0.50
C ASP A 53 -12.36 -8.87 1.68
N TYR A 54 -11.69 -10.01 1.60
CA TYR A 54 -11.64 -11.00 2.68
C TYR A 54 -11.05 -10.43 3.98
N LEU A 55 -9.94 -9.70 3.89
CA LEU A 55 -9.28 -9.09 5.07
C LEU A 55 -10.21 -8.11 5.80
N ASN A 56 -10.92 -7.27 5.07
CA ASN A 56 -11.88 -6.35 5.67
C ASN A 56 -13.04 -7.10 6.35
N HIS A 57 -13.52 -8.21 5.77
CA HIS A 57 -14.57 -9.01 6.39
C HIS A 57 -14.11 -9.80 7.63
N LYS A 58 -12.88 -10.32 7.64
CA LYS A 58 -12.41 -11.25 8.68
C LYS A 58 -11.57 -10.61 9.78
N ILE A 59 -10.73 -9.65 9.44
CA ILE A 59 -9.85 -8.98 10.42
C ILE A 59 -10.50 -7.68 10.90
N SER A 60 -10.88 -6.79 9.98
CA SER A 60 -11.42 -5.48 10.37
C SER A 60 -12.73 -5.59 11.16
N SER A 61 -13.62 -6.50 10.78
CA SER A 61 -14.87 -6.77 11.52
C SER A 61 -14.63 -7.21 12.96
N VAL A 62 -13.69 -8.14 13.19
CA VAL A 62 -13.36 -8.63 14.54
C VAL A 62 -12.75 -7.51 15.39
N ILE A 63 -11.83 -6.74 14.84
CA ILE A 63 -11.21 -5.63 15.57
C ILE A 63 -12.25 -4.56 15.91
N HIS A 64 -13.13 -4.23 14.97
CA HIS A 64 -14.17 -3.22 15.20
C HIS A 64 -15.17 -3.65 16.28
N THR A 65 -15.59 -4.92 16.27
CA THR A 65 -16.57 -5.43 17.25
C THR A 65 -15.98 -5.59 18.65
N GLN A 66 -14.69 -5.84 18.78
CA GLN A 66 -14.04 -6.12 20.07
C GLN A 66 -13.25 -4.93 20.62
N THR A 67 -13.14 -3.84 19.87
CA THR A 67 -12.32 -2.69 20.24
C THR A 67 -12.99 -1.37 19.85
N ARG A 68 -12.45 -0.25 20.35
CA ARG A 68 -12.92 1.09 19.97
C ARG A 68 -12.35 1.61 18.64
N TYR A 69 -11.56 0.79 17.94
CA TYR A 69 -10.82 1.17 16.75
C TYR A 69 -11.42 0.52 15.51
N GLU A 70 -11.36 1.24 14.40
CA GLU A 70 -11.70 0.70 13.09
C GLU A 70 -10.43 0.63 12.25
N VAL A 71 -10.23 -0.54 11.62
CA VAL A 71 -9.09 -0.85 10.77
C VAL A 71 -9.60 -1.07 9.36
N LYS A 72 -8.88 -0.57 8.35
CA LYS A 72 -9.19 -0.84 6.95
C LYS A 72 -7.96 -1.28 6.18
N PHE A 73 -8.15 -2.33 5.38
CA PHE A 73 -7.18 -2.79 4.40
C PHE A 73 -7.56 -2.27 3.04
N ALA A 74 -6.54 -1.84 2.33
CA ALA A 74 -6.72 -1.34 1.00
C ALA A 74 -5.52 -1.47 0.14
N SER A 75 -5.82 -1.33 -1.14
CA SER A 75 -4.80 -1.41 -2.14
C SER A 75 -5.11 -0.62 -3.37
N VAL A 76 -4.04 -0.10 -3.99
CA VAL A 76 -4.09 0.46 -5.34
C VAL A 76 -3.32 -0.46 -6.26
N TYR A 77 -3.94 -0.77 -7.41
CA TYR A 77 -3.29 -1.47 -8.50
C TYR A 77 -2.46 -0.47 -9.32
N CYS A 78 -1.13 -0.60 -9.25
CA CYS A 78 -0.19 0.35 -9.85
C CYS A 78 0.53 -0.20 -11.10
N HIS A 79 0.20 -1.42 -11.54
CA HIS A 79 0.87 -2.04 -12.69
C HIS A 79 0.83 -1.15 -13.93
N GLN A 80 2.00 -0.86 -14.49
CA GLN A 80 2.22 0.05 -15.62
C GLN A 80 1.70 1.49 -15.43
N LYS A 81 1.22 1.86 -14.24
CA LYS A 81 0.54 3.14 -13.98
C LYS A 81 0.78 3.63 -12.53
N PRO A 82 1.61 4.67 -12.32
CA PRO A 82 2.35 5.44 -13.32
C PRO A 82 3.64 4.74 -13.75
N ARG A 83 4.01 4.89 -15.03
CA ARG A 83 5.42 4.77 -15.44
C ARG A 83 6.11 6.09 -15.13
N ILE A 84 7.08 6.04 -14.25
CA ILE A 84 7.87 7.19 -13.82
C ILE A 84 9.12 7.30 -14.68
N VAL A 85 9.75 8.48 -14.67
CA VAL A 85 11.04 8.70 -15.33
C VAL A 85 12.09 8.97 -14.27
N ARG A 86 13.16 8.19 -14.27
CA ARG A 86 14.30 8.36 -13.37
C ARG A 86 15.03 9.65 -13.75
N THR A 87 15.41 10.47 -12.78
CA THR A 87 16.12 11.71 -13.08
C THR A 87 17.56 11.45 -13.54
N ASN A 88 18.18 12.42 -14.21
CA ASN A 88 19.60 12.33 -14.56
C ASN A 88 20.50 12.10 -13.33
N ASN A 89 20.20 12.76 -12.21
CA ASN A 89 20.92 12.57 -10.94
C ASN A 89 20.85 11.12 -10.47
N SER A 90 19.66 10.52 -10.50
CA SER A 90 19.46 9.12 -10.10
C SER A 90 20.10 8.12 -11.08
N ILE A 91 20.00 8.37 -12.40
CA ILE A 91 20.64 7.54 -13.44
C ILE A 91 22.16 7.51 -13.31
N THR A 92 22.80 8.63 -12.96
CA THR A 92 24.27 8.66 -12.78
C THR A 92 24.76 7.79 -11.62
N LYS A 93 23.90 7.48 -10.63
CA LYS A 93 24.23 6.64 -9.48
C LYS A 93 24.00 5.15 -9.76
N CYS A 94 23.04 4.84 -10.61
CA CYS A 94 22.70 3.48 -11.00
C CYS A 94 22.16 3.51 -12.44
N LEU A 95 22.88 2.93 -13.39
CA LEU A 95 22.50 3.05 -14.81
C LEU A 95 21.12 2.46 -15.08
N GLY A 96 20.81 1.30 -14.48
CA GLY A 96 19.61 0.54 -14.81
C GLY A 96 19.63 0.04 -16.26
N SER A 97 18.50 -0.52 -16.72
CA SER A 97 18.33 -0.97 -18.10
C SER A 97 17.55 0.04 -18.97
N THR A 98 16.82 0.95 -18.34
CA THR A 98 15.91 1.93 -18.96
C THR A 98 15.79 3.18 -18.10
N PRO A 99 15.51 4.36 -18.70
CA PRO A 99 15.25 5.59 -17.94
C PRO A 99 13.85 5.62 -17.31
N SER A 100 12.93 4.77 -17.74
CA SER A 100 11.57 4.68 -17.21
C SER A 100 11.28 3.31 -16.63
N CYS A 101 10.62 3.27 -15.49
CA CYS A 101 10.16 2.07 -14.80
C CYS A 101 8.82 2.32 -14.09
N GLU A 102 8.25 1.25 -13.55
CA GLU A 102 7.01 1.31 -12.77
C GLU A 102 7.33 1.62 -11.32
N LEU A 103 6.45 2.36 -10.64
CA LEU A 103 6.66 2.63 -9.21
C LEU A 103 6.38 1.40 -8.34
N GLY A 104 5.54 0.48 -8.82
CA GLY A 104 5.19 -0.80 -8.19
C GLY A 104 3.94 -1.40 -8.84
N ASP A 105 3.58 -2.64 -8.47
CA ASP A 105 2.35 -3.30 -8.94
C ASP A 105 1.20 -3.16 -7.94
N LEU A 106 1.54 -3.08 -6.66
CA LEU A 106 0.61 -3.08 -5.53
C LEU A 106 1.05 -2.01 -4.54
N MET A 107 0.17 -1.10 -4.16
CA MET A 107 0.34 -0.31 -2.95
C MET A 107 -0.63 -0.83 -1.89
N THR A 108 -0.13 -1.23 -0.72
CA THR A 108 -0.96 -1.57 0.45
C THR A 108 -1.12 -0.34 1.33
N ILE A 109 -2.33 -0.09 1.82
CA ILE A 109 -2.64 0.99 2.76
C ILE A 109 -3.34 0.39 3.97
N PHE A 110 -2.90 0.83 5.14
CA PHE A 110 -3.56 0.59 6.41
C PHE A 110 -3.94 1.94 7.03
N VAL A 111 -5.19 2.05 7.49
CA VAL A 111 -5.70 3.24 8.18
C VAL A 111 -6.29 2.84 9.53
N LEU A 112 -5.85 3.53 10.58
CA LEU A 112 -6.45 3.51 11.91
C LEU A 112 -7.38 4.71 12.08
N LEU A 113 -8.65 4.44 12.38
CA LEU A 113 -9.64 5.48 12.65
C LEU A 113 -10.00 5.52 14.15
N ASP A 114 -10.35 6.71 14.64
CA ASP A 114 -10.98 6.87 15.95
C ASP A 114 -12.50 6.63 15.88
N LYS A 115 -13.16 6.69 17.03
CA LYS A 115 -14.62 6.54 17.16
C LYS A 115 -15.44 7.57 16.34
N ASN A 116 -14.84 8.70 15.97
CA ASN A 116 -15.47 9.75 15.16
C ASN A 116 -15.10 9.60 13.68
N LYS A 117 -14.53 8.45 13.28
CA LYS A 117 -14.06 8.16 11.92
C LYS A 117 -12.96 9.11 11.43
N LYS A 118 -12.23 9.74 12.34
CA LYS A 118 -11.06 10.56 12.01
C LYS A 118 -9.81 9.68 11.94
N ILE A 119 -8.95 9.99 10.97
CA ILE A 119 -7.67 9.29 10.80
C ILE A 119 -6.77 9.61 11.99
N VAL A 120 -6.41 8.56 12.74
CA VAL A 120 -5.40 8.61 13.80
C VAL A 120 -4.02 8.36 13.20
N HIS A 121 -3.91 7.34 12.36
CA HIS A 121 -2.68 6.94 11.71
C HIS A 121 -2.97 6.33 10.34
N SER A 122 -2.06 6.54 9.39
CA SER A 122 -2.10 5.89 8.09
C SER A 122 -0.70 5.50 7.69
N THR A 123 -0.54 4.28 7.21
CA THR A 123 0.75 3.76 6.70
C THR A 123 0.52 3.12 5.35
N ALA A 124 1.52 3.23 4.47
CA ALA A 124 1.47 2.65 3.14
C ALA A 124 2.80 1.98 2.79
N LYS A 125 2.73 0.98 1.91
CA LYS A 125 3.91 0.34 1.32
C LYS A 125 3.64 0.02 -0.14
N ILE A 126 4.60 0.33 -1.02
CA ILE A 126 4.54 0.03 -2.44
C ILE A 126 5.38 -1.22 -2.70
N THR A 127 4.81 -2.18 -3.42
CA THR A 127 5.44 -3.46 -3.72
C THR A 127 5.44 -3.74 -5.21
N GLN A 128 6.58 -4.23 -5.71
CA GLN A 128 6.68 -4.78 -7.05
C GLN A 128 6.46 -6.29 -6.97
N ALA A 129 5.51 -6.82 -7.73
CA ALA A 129 5.24 -8.25 -7.75
C ALA A 129 6.26 -8.99 -8.63
N LYS A 130 6.62 -10.20 -8.22
CA LYS A 130 7.49 -11.11 -8.98
C LYS A 130 7.02 -12.55 -8.82
N LYS A 131 6.96 -13.35 -9.90
CA LYS A 131 6.58 -14.77 -9.84
C LYS A 131 7.66 -15.66 -9.25
N LYS A 132 8.91 -15.25 -9.45
CA LYS A 132 10.10 -15.95 -8.96
C LYS A 132 10.87 -15.01 -8.07
N ASP A 133 11.69 -15.58 -7.19
CA ASP A 133 12.64 -14.81 -6.40
C ASP A 133 13.87 -14.41 -7.24
N ILE A 134 13.60 -13.72 -8.35
CA ILE A 134 14.59 -13.20 -9.29
C ILE A 134 14.18 -11.77 -9.62
N LEU A 135 15.05 -10.82 -9.27
CA LEU A 135 14.84 -9.39 -9.53
C LEU A 135 15.61 -9.00 -10.80
N ASP A 136 15.02 -9.31 -11.93
CA ASP A 136 15.60 -9.17 -13.28
C ASP A 136 15.60 -7.73 -13.83
N SER A 137 14.76 -6.84 -13.30
CA SER A 137 14.69 -5.46 -13.73
C SER A 137 15.72 -4.60 -13.01
N GLU A 138 16.86 -4.37 -13.65
CA GLU A 138 17.92 -3.47 -13.13
C GLU A 138 17.39 -2.06 -12.85
N SER A 139 16.53 -1.50 -13.72
CA SER A 139 15.92 -0.19 -13.46
C SER A 139 15.01 -0.17 -12.23
N GLN A 140 14.28 -1.26 -11.97
CA GLN A 140 13.44 -1.37 -10.78
C GLN A 140 14.29 -1.45 -9.52
N LYS A 141 15.37 -2.24 -9.59
CA LYS A 141 16.35 -2.36 -8.51
C LYS A 141 17.01 -1.01 -8.22
N CYS A 142 17.45 -0.28 -9.24
CA CYS A 142 17.96 1.08 -9.09
C CYS A 142 16.94 2.01 -8.42
N LEU A 143 15.68 2.00 -8.88
CA LEU A 143 14.62 2.82 -8.29
C LEU A 143 14.45 2.58 -6.78
N TYR A 144 14.45 1.31 -6.38
CA TYR A 144 14.17 0.94 -5.00
C TYR A 144 15.40 1.11 -4.10
N GLU A 145 16.60 0.83 -4.61
CA GLU A 145 17.82 0.70 -3.80
C GLU A 145 18.82 1.86 -3.97
N SER A 146 18.65 2.76 -4.94
CA SER A 146 19.66 3.79 -5.25
C SER A 146 19.09 5.16 -5.64
N ASP A 147 17.94 5.21 -6.30
CA ASP A 147 17.36 6.47 -6.75
C ASP A 147 16.87 7.32 -5.58
N LEU A 148 17.18 8.62 -5.65
CA LEU A 148 16.72 9.61 -4.68
C LEU A 148 15.36 10.20 -5.09
N ASP A 149 15.11 10.25 -6.39
CA ASP A 149 14.03 11.02 -6.97
C ASP A 149 13.63 10.50 -8.35
N PHE A 150 12.45 10.91 -8.79
CA PHE A 150 11.91 10.61 -10.12
C PHE A 150 10.95 11.70 -10.56
N GLU A 151 10.63 11.71 -11.85
CA GLU A 151 9.58 12.55 -12.43
C GLU A 151 8.28 11.76 -12.63
N MET A 152 7.21 12.30 -12.07
CA MET A 152 5.85 11.83 -12.25
C MET A 152 5.30 12.29 -13.62
N PRO A 153 4.54 11.46 -14.36
CA PRO A 153 3.98 11.87 -15.64
C PRO A 153 2.92 12.97 -15.49
N GLN A 154 2.83 13.84 -16.51
CA GLN A 154 2.05 15.08 -16.44
C GLN A 154 0.57 14.87 -16.11
N ASN A 155 -0.04 13.79 -16.62
CA ASN A 155 -1.44 13.48 -16.36
C ASN A 155 -1.72 13.21 -14.88
N ILE A 156 -0.72 12.75 -14.11
CA ILE A 156 -0.84 12.55 -12.67
C ILE A 156 -0.59 13.86 -11.93
N VAL A 157 0.40 14.63 -12.36
CA VAL A 157 0.69 15.96 -11.81
C VAL A 157 -0.51 16.90 -11.89
N ASN A 158 -1.29 16.82 -12.99
CA ASN A 158 -2.51 17.62 -13.17
C ASN A 158 -3.58 17.37 -12.08
N GLU A 159 -3.60 16.16 -11.51
CA GLU A 159 -4.51 15.75 -10.43
C GLU A 159 -3.85 15.74 -9.04
N SER A 160 -2.55 16.08 -9.00
CA SER A 160 -1.76 16.12 -7.77
C SER A 160 -2.04 17.39 -6.97
N THR A 161 -1.72 17.33 -5.68
CA THR A 161 -1.62 18.51 -4.82
C THR A 161 -0.35 19.32 -5.10
N ASN A 162 0.66 18.73 -5.73
CA ASN A 162 1.93 19.35 -6.09
C ASN A 162 2.05 19.51 -7.62
N PRO A 163 2.23 20.74 -8.14
CA PRO A 163 2.31 21.02 -9.57
C PRO A 163 3.65 20.64 -10.23
N ASP A 164 4.69 20.35 -9.45
CA ASP A 164 5.98 19.92 -9.97
C ASP A 164 5.92 18.44 -10.37
N LYS A 165 6.76 18.04 -11.34
CA LYS A 165 6.91 16.62 -11.71
C LYS A 165 7.78 15.84 -10.74
N LEU A 166 8.76 16.51 -10.13
CA LEU A 166 9.75 15.85 -9.28
C LEU A 166 9.08 15.26 -8.04
N ARG A 167 9.49 14.05 -7.69
CA ARG A 167 9.12 13.37 -6.45
C ARG A 167 10.37 12.85 -5.77
N ILE A 168 10.45 13.03 -4.46
CA ILE A 168 11.57 12.61 -3.63
C ILE A 168 11.18 11.31 -2.92
N LEU A 169 11.95 10.26 -3.19
CA LEU A 169 11.76 8.98 -2.53
C LEU A 169 12.30 9.01 -1.08
N PRO A 170 11.79 8.18 -0.17
CA PRO A 170 12.24 8.17 1.23
C PRO A 170 13.73 7.87 1.39
N ASN A 171 14.39 8.45 2.39
CA ASN A 171 15.83 8.20 2.61
C ASN A 171 16.16 6.74 2.94
N PHE A 172 17.31 6.26 2.45
CA PHE A 172 17.80 4.88 2.62
C PHE A 172 18.01 4.48 4.08
N ASN A 173 18.61 5.36 4.88
CA ASN A 173 19.09 5.04 6.23
C ASN A 173 17.99 4.92 7.30
N SER A 174 16.72 5.13 6.96
CA SER A 174 15.63 5.08 7.97
C SER A 174 14.31 4.56 7.44
N ASN A 175 14.01 4.74 6.15
CA ASN A 175 12.62 4.71 5.70
C ASN A 175 12.39 3.93 4.41
N ARG A 176 13.42 3.69 3.59
CA ARG A 176 13.25 3.11 2.24
C ARG A 176 12.70 1.68 2.25
N ASN A 177 13.22 0.80 3.10
CA ASN A 177 12.74 -0.58 3.25
C ASN A 177 11.33 -0.67 3.85
N ASN A 178 10.90 0.35 4.61
CA ASN A 178 9.53 0.48 5.07
C ASN A 178 8.59 0.95 3.95
N ALA A 179 9.08 1.74 3.00
CA ALA A 179 8.29 2.29 1.89
C ALA A 179 8.10 1.33 0.73
N LEU A 180 9.17 0.60 0.38
CA LEU A 180 9.25 -0.20 -0.85
C LEU A 180 9.67 -1.63 -0.52
N SER A 181 9.13 -2.61 -1.24
CA SER A 181 9.56 -4.01 -1.17
C SER A 181 9.17 -4.78 -2.44
N TYR A 182 9.57 -6.05 -2.51
CA TYR A 182 9.10 -6.97 -3.54
C TYR A 182 8.08 -7.94 -2.95
N LEU A 183 7.07 -8.32 -3.75
CA LEU A 183 6.10 -9.35 -3.42
C LEU A 183 6.33 -10.56 -4.31
N ILE A 184 6.94 -11.61 -3.75
CA ILE A 184 7.22 -12.85 -4.46
C ILE A 184 5.99 -13.76 -4.41
N LEU A 185 5.33 -13.93 -5.55
CA LEU A 185 4.10 -14.71 -5.75
C LEU A 185 4.42 -16.18 -6.05
N ASN A 186 5.19 -16.83 -5.17
CA ASN A 186 5.63 -18.21 -5.38
C ASN A 186 4.62 -19.22 -4.80
N ASN A 187 4.08 -20.09 -5.66
CA ASN A 187 3.35 -21.32 -5.28
C ASN A 187 2.25 -21.17 -4.21
N GLY A 188 1.47 -20.10 -4.25
CA GLY A 188 0.35 -19.91 -3.31
C GLY A 188 0.73 -19.33 -1.95
N PHE A 189 2.01 -19.08 -1.69
CA PHE A 189 2.51 -18.52 -0.44
C PHE A 189 3.30 -17.24 -0.71
N PRO A 190 2.63 -16.09 -0.84
CA PRO A 190 3.32 -14.85 -1.14
C PRO A 190 4.30 -14.45 -0.05
N LEU A 191 5.49 -14.03 -0.46
CA LEU A 191 6.55 -13.55 0.42
C LEU A 191 6.79 -12.07 0.15
N ASN A 192 6.85 -11.27 1.20
CA ASN A 192 7.38 -9.92 1.12
C ASN A 192 8.91 -9.99 1.26
N LYS A 193 9.63 -9.70 0.19
CA LYS A 193 11.09 -9.61 0.16
C LYS A 193 11.54 -8.17 0.37
N GLU A 194 12.39 -7.96 1.36
CA GLU A 194 12.88 -6.63 1.71
C GLU A 194 13.95 -6.13 0.76
N ILE A 195 14.11 -4.80 0.74
CA ILE A 195 15.24 -4.13 0.12
C ILE A 195 16.23 -3.69 1.19
N PRO A 196 17.54 -3.67 0.89
CA PRO A 196 18.14 -4.05 -0.39
C PRO A 196 18.10 -5.57 -0.62
N ASN A 197 18.08 -5.99 -1.89
CA ASN A 197 18.08 -7.40 -2.28
C ASN A 197 19.25 -8.19 -1.69
N SER A 198 20.38 -7.52 -1.43
CA SER A 198 21.56 -8.11 -0.78
C SER A 198 21.32 -8.59 0.65
N SER A 199 20.28 -8.09 1.34
CA SER A 199 19.91 -8.57 2.67
C SER A 199 19.37 -10.00 2.67
N ASN A 200 18.82 -10.45 1.53
CA ASN A 200 18.11 -11.71 1.36
C ASN A 200 17.00 -11.95 2.40
N LEU A 201 16.48 -10.89 3.03
CA LEU A 201 15.42 -10.98 4.03
C LEU A 201 14.06 -11.08 3.35
N SER A 202 13.30 -12.11 3.74
CA SER A 202 11.97 -12.38 3.24
C SER A 202 11.06 -12.81 4.37
N TYR A 203 9.82 -12.33 4.37
CA TYR A 203 8.80 -12.69 5.34
C TYR A 203 7.55 -13.19 4.61
N SER A 204 6.75 -14.03 5.26
CA SER A 204 5.43 -14.33 4.72
C SER A 204 4.61 -13.04 4.62
N TRP A 205 3.73 -12.97 3.61
CA TRP A 205 2.80 -11.84 3.48
C TRP A 205 1.96 -11.62 4.75
N SER A 206 1.57 -12.71 5.41
CA SER A 206 0.85 -12.66 6.69
C SER A 206 1.63 -12.02 7.81
N HIS A 207 2.93 -12.33 7.92
CA HIS A 207 3.79 -11.66 8.90
C HIS A 207 3.97 -10.19 8.55
N HIS A 208 4.16 -9.87 7.26
CA HIS A 208 4.23 -8.49 6.79
C HIS A 208 2.98 -7.67 7.14
N LEU A 209 1.78 -8.20 6.90
CA LEU A 209 0.53 -7.52 7.28
C LEU A 209 0.42 -7.31 8.79
N ASN A 210 0.81 -8.31 9.61
CA ASN A 210 0.84 -8.13 11.06
C ASN A 210 1.79 -6.99 11.48
N LEU A 211 3.00 -6.95 10.92
CA LEU A 211 3.95 -5.86 11.20
C LEU A 211 3.41 -4.50 10.74
N MET A 212 2.71 -4.43 9.61
CA MET A 212 2.13 -3.20 9.10
C MET A 212 1.02 -2.68 10.03
N MET A 213 0.20 -3.59 10.56
CA MET A 213 -0.83 -3.28 11.54
C MET A 213 -0.26 -2.87 12.89
N GLU A 214 0.97 -3.27 13.23
CA GLU A 214 1.71 -2.82 14.42
C GLU A 214 2.55 -1.55 14.16
N PHE A 215 2.45 -0.95 12.97
CA PHE A 215 3.24 0.19 12.51
C PHE A 215 4.76 -0.05 12.53
N LYS A 216 5.18 -1.32 12.42
CA LYS A 216 6.59 -1.72 12.32
C LYS A 216 7.10 -1.74 10.88
N THR A 217 6.20 -1.68 9.90
CA THR A 217 6.53 -1.54 8.47
C THR A 217 5.45 -0.74 7.75
N GLY A 218 5.73 -0.34 6.51
CA GLY A 218 5.01 0.74 5.84
C GLY A 218 5.47 2.09 6.39
N LEU A 219 5.50 3.09 5.52
CA LEU A 219 5.76 4.46 5.95
C LEU A 219 4.48 5.22 6.22
N SER A 220 4.46 5.92 7.35
CA SER A 220 3.37 6.80 7.70
C SER A 220 3.22 7.92 6.67
N PHE A 221 1.98 8.28 6.35
CA PHE A 221 1.70 9.40 5.46
C PHE A 221 0.49 10.20 5.95
N VAL A 222 0.40 11.43 5.47
CA VAL A 222 -0.77 12.32 5.66
C VAL A 222 -1.17 12.92 4.31
N ALA A 223 -2.40 13.42 4.20
CA ALA A 223 -2.78 14.24 3.06
C ALA A 223 -1.89 15.49 3.02
N PRO A 224 -1.30 15.86 1.87
CA PRO A 224 -0.33 16.94 1.79
C PRO A 224 -1.10 18.25 1.94
N THR A 225 -0.77 19.03 2.96
CA THR A 225 -1.35 20.36 3.17
C THR A 225 -0.55 21.46 2.47
N ASN A 226 0.71 21.16 2.15
CA ASN A 226 1.61 22.05 1.45
C ASN A 226 1.75 21.62 -0.02
N LYS A 227 1.48 22.54 -0.95
CA LYS A 227 1.66 22.30 -2.40
C LYS A 227 3.11 22.07 -2.81
N ALA A 228 4.08 22.45 -1.97
CA ALA A 228 5.50 22.19 -2.18
C ALA A 228 5.96 20.82 -1.64
N ASP A 229 5.09 20.04 -0.97
CA ASP A 229 5.43 18.67 -0.57
C ASP A 229 5.55 17.80 -1.83
N ASN A 230 6.76 17.36 -2.14
CA ASN A 230 7.07 16.45 -3.25
C ASN A 230 7.58 15.08 -2.74
N GLY A 231 7.46 14.81 -1.43
CA GLY A 231 8.00 13.61 -0.79
C GLY A 231 7.00 12.45 -0.75
N TRP A 232 7.18 11.57 0.24
CA TRP A 232 6.37 10.35 0.42
C TRP A 232 4.86 10.63 0.47
N ASN A 233 4.43 11.65 1.19
CA ASN A 233 3.02 12.02 1.25
C ASN A 233 2.46 12.33 -0.14
N CYS A 234 3.19 13.12 -0.94
CA CYS A 234 2.77 13.45 -2.30
C CYS A 234 2.71 12.20 -3.18
N ILE A 235 3.72 11.34 -3.13
CA ILE A 235 3.76 10.08 -3.89
C ILE A 235 2.53 9.22 -3.57
N ILE A 236 2.25 9.00 -2.30
CA ILE A 236 1.11 8.17 -1.88
C ILE A 236 -0.22 8.79 -2.28
N ASN A 237 -0.39 10.10 -2.11
CA ASN A 237 -1.64 10.76 -2.50
C ASN A 237 -1.84 10.76 -4.02
N ASP A 238 -0.78 10.91 -4.81
CA ASP A 238 -0.84 10.76 -6.27
C ASP A 238 -1.34 9.36 -6.65
N LEU A 239 -0.80 8.31 -6.03
CA LEU A 239 -1.24 6.92 -6.27
C LEU A 239 -2.68 6.67 -5.79
N ILE A 240 -3.08 7.20 -4.64
CA ILE A 240 -4.46 7.10 -4.16
C ILE A 240 -5.42 7.77 -5.14
N ASN A 241 -5.07 8.96 -5.65
CA ASN A 241 -5.89 9.68 -6.63
C ASN A 241 -6.04 8.88 -7.94
N ILE A 242 -4.99 8.19 -8.40
CA ILE A 242 -5.06 7.25 -9.54
C ILE A 242 -6.06 6.12 -9.26
N GLY A 243 -5.97 5.50 -8.09
CA GLY A 243 -6.86 4.42 -7.68
C GLY A 243 -8.32 4.84 -7.53
N ALA A 244 -8.56 6.10 -7.14
CA ALA A 244 -9.89 6.65 -6.90
C ALA A 244 -10.72 6.89 -8.17
N VAL A 245 -10.11 6.88 -9.37
CA VAL A 245 -10.78 7.15 -10.67
C VAL A 245 -11.93 6.18 -11.00
N LYS A 246 -12.02 5.02 -10.32
CA LYS A 246 -13.20 4.15 -10.43
C LYS A 246 -14.46 4.67 -9.72
N ILE A 247 -14.39 5.80 -9.03
CA ILE A 247 -15.53 6.38 -8.32
C ILE A 247 -15.73 7.81 -8.80
N LYS A 248 -16.99 8.12 -9.15
CA LYS A 248 -17.48 9.22 -10.01
C LYS A 248 -16.68 10.53 -9.93
N SER A 249 -16.55 11.17 -11.10
CA SER A 249 -15.85 12.41 -11.51
C SER A 249 -16.06 13.71 -10.71
N SER A 250 -16.44 13.63 -9.44
CA SER A 250 -16.71 14.77 -8.55
C SER A 250 -15.75 14.87 -7.35
N THR A 251 -14.76 13.98 -7.26
CA THR A 251 -13.76 14.00 -6.18
C THR A 251 -12.89 15.25 -6.31
N LYS A 252 -12.88 16.07 -5.26
CA LYS A 252 -11.98 17.24 -5.15
C LYS A 252 -10.53 16.74 -5.16
N ARG A 253 -9.61 17.47 -5.81
CA ARG A 253 -8.17 17.13 -5.83
C ARG A 253 -7.65 16.92 -4.40
N GLY A 254 -6.88 15.84 -4.19
CA GLY A 254 -6.31 15.50 -2.87
C GLY A 254 -7.29 14.87 -1.86
N SER A 255 -8.55 14.60 -2.24
CA SER A 255 -9.54 13.92 -1.38
C SER A 255 -9.53 12.39 -1.50
N GLY A 256 -8.56 11.83 -2.24
CA GLY A 256 -8.51 10.39 -2.52
C GLY A 256 -8.55 9.53 -1.26
N LEU A 257 -7.89 9.93 -0.17
CA LEU A 257 -7.88 9.19 1.10
C LEU A 257 -9.24 9.23 1.83
N GLU A 258 -9.94 10.37 1.81
CA GLU A 258 -11.28 10.49 2.39
C GLU A 258 -12.28 9.67 1.59
N HIS A 259 -12.16 9.71 0.27
CA HIS A 259 -12.97 8.92 -0.63
C HIS A 259 -12.73 7.42 -0.41
N PHE A 260 -11.46 7.04 -0.28
CA PHE A 260 -11.05 5.70 0.10
C PHE A 260 -11.71 5.24 1.42
N ILE A 261 -11.64 6.04 2.49
CA ILE A 261 -12.28 5.69 3.77
C ILE A 261 -13.78 5.49 3.60
N ASN A 262 -14.44 6.33 2.80
CA ASN A 262 -15.89 6.32 2.57
C ASN A 262 -16.37 5.19 1.65
N ALA A 263 -15.65 4.87 0.58
CA ALA A 263 -15.95 3.73 -0.28
C ALA A 263 -15.88 2.42 0.51
N PHE A 264 -14.91 2.31 1.42
CA PHE A 264 -14.77 1.15 2.28
C PHE A 264 -15.73 1.17 3.48
N ASN A 265 -16.26 2.34 3.89
CA ASN A 265 -17.40 2.41 4.82
C ASN A 265 -18.65 1.75 4.24
N TYR A 266 -18.82 1.74 2.90
CA TYR A 266 -20.00 1.20 2.23
C TYR A 266 -20.17 -0.31 2.43
N TYR A 267 -19.06 -1.06 2.56
CA TYR A 267 -19.08 -2.51 2.80
C TYR A 267 -19.70 -2.88 4.16
N TYR A 268 -19.59 -2.03 5.18
CA TYR A 268 -20.25 -2.25 6.47
C TYR A 268 -21.76 -1.95 6.41
N THR A 269 -22.16 -0.86 5.75
CA THR A 269 -23.58 -0.45 5.68
C THR A 269 -24.47 -1.31 4.77
N LEU A 270 -23.89 -2.06 3.83
CA LEU A 270 -24.67 -2.96 2.96
C LEU A 270 -25.09 -4.25 3.67
N HIS A 271 -24.37 -4.70 4.72
CA HIS A 271 -24.67 -5.94 5.41
C HIS A 271 -25.57 -5.80 6.64
N ASP A 272 -25.68 -4.60 7.23
CA ASP A 272 -26.66 -4.31 8.29
C ASP A 272 -28.11 -4.21 7.77
N LYS A 273 -28.35 -4.33 6.46
CA LYS A 273 -29.70 -4.31 5.87
C LYS A 273 -30.35 -5.68 5.65
N ASN A 274 -29.69 -6.79 6.00
CA ASN A 274 -30.27 -8.14 5.84
C ASN A 274 -30.42 -8.92 7.16
N ILE A 275 -30.49 -8.24 8.30
CA ILE A 275 -31.00 -8.85 9.54
C ILE A 275 -32.00 -7.90 10.17
N THR A 276 -33.24 -7.94 9.70
CA THR A 276 -34.44 -7.63 10.50
C THR A 276 -35.65 -8.20 9.76
N ASN A 277 -36.07 -9.38 10.26
CA ASN A 277 -37.33 -10.12 10.07
C ASN A 277 -37.80 -10.44 8.65
#